data_AF-A0A0J9VIC7-F1
#
_entry.id   AF-A0A0J9VIC7-F1
#
_cell.length_a   1.000
_cell.length_b   1.000
_cell.length_c   1.000
_cell.angle_alpha   90.00
_cell.angle_beta   90.00
_cell.angle_gamma   90.00
#
_symmetry.space_group_name_H-M   'P 1'
#
loop_
_entity.id
_entity.type
_entity.pdbx_description
1 polymer ?
#
loop_
_entity_poly.entity_id
_entity_poly.type
_entity_poly.pdbx_seq_one_letter_code
_entity_poly.pdbx_strand_id
1 'polypeptide(L)'
;MEPRPHDPNLLESLQPLIERAGSVLAQKMERAVNVVSKLKAQGKRVLIFVKEDSTATTLNEMMRAHGLNSHEVATIWKRAECGFIVCNFNDADHPPMLSSRHL
;
A
#
# COMPACT_ATOMS: atom_id res chain seq x y z
N MET A 1 -13.58 -27.54 -29.54
CA MET A 1 -14.17 -26.21 -29.32
C MET A 1 -13.26 -25.20 -29.97
N GLU A 2 -13.73 -24.45 -30.96
CA GLU A 2 -12.96 -23.32 -31.48
C GLU A 2 -12.96 -22.16 -30.46
N PRO A 3 -11.83 -21.47 -30.25
CA PRO A 3 -11.79 -20.28 -29.40
C PRO A 3 -12.67 -19.20 -30.02
N ARG A 4 -13.53 -18.57 -29.22
CA ARG A 4 -14.35 -17.45 -29.70
C ARG A 4 -13.45 -16.34 -30.20
N PRO A 5 -13.76 -15.70 -31.33
CA PRO A 5 -12.98 -14.56 -31.82
C PRO A 5 -12.94 -13.46 -30.76
N HIS A 6 -11.76 -12.89 -30.53
CA HIS A 6 -11.60 -11.72 -29.67
C HIS A 6 -12.42 -10.57 -30.25
N ASP A 7 -13.36 -10.02 -29.48
CA ASP A 7 -14.10 -8.81 -29.85
C ASP A 7 -13.16 -7.60 -29.73
N PRO A 8 -12.79 -6.96 -30.86
CA PRO A 8 -11.84 -5.84 -30.84
C PRO A 8 -12.40 -4.59 -30.13
N ASN A 9 -13.71 -4.46 -30.01
CA ASN A 9 -14.36 -3.31 -29.35
C ASN A 9 -14.55 -3.52 -27.84
N LEU A 10 -14.21 -4.69 -27.32
CA LEU A 10 -14.36 -5.02 -25.91
C LEU A 10 -13.50 -4.11 -25.03
N LEU A 11 -12.25 -3.83 -25.43
CA LEU A 11 -11.35 -2.97 -24.66
C LEU A 11 -11.89 -1.54 -24.57
N GLU A 12 -12.32 -0.97 -25.71
CA GLU A 12 -12.92 0.37 -25.76
C GLU A 12 -14.19 0.45 -24.89
N SER A 13 -15.01 -0.60 -24.92
CA SER A 13 -16.24 -0.69 -24.11
C SER A 13 -15.95 -0.81 -22.61
N LEU A 14 -14.85 -1.46 -22.24
CA LEU A 14 -14.43 -1.66 -20.84
C LEU A 14 -13.62 -0.50 -20.27
N GLN A 15 -13.06 0.36 -21.11
CA GLN A 15 -12.18 1.45 -20.68
C GLN A 15 -12.81 2.39 -19.63
N PRO A 16 -14.09 2.79 -19.73
CA PRO A 16 -14.73 3.59 -18.67
C PRO A 16 -14.80 2.86 -17.32
N LEU A 17 -14.96 1.53 -17.34
CA LEU A 17 -14.99 0.71 -16.13
C LEU A 17 -13.59 0.58 -15.51
N ILE A 18 -12.55 0.44 -16.34
CA ILE A 18 -11.15 0.38 -15.93
C ILE A 18 -10.75 1.71 -15.27
N GLU A 19 -11.05 2.83 -15.92
CA GLU A 19 -10.77 4.17 -15.37
C GLU A 19 -11.52 4.41 -14.06
N ARG A 20 -12.80 4.02 -13.99
CA ARG A 20 -13.59 4.12 -12.76
C ARG A 20 -13.02 3.24 -11.65
N ALA A 21 -12.56 2.03 -11.96
CA ALA A 21 -11.91 1.15 -10.99
C ALA A 21 -10.62 1.79 -10.45
N GLY A 22 -9.79 2.38 -11.32
CA GLY A 22 -8.60 3.13 -10.93
C GLY A 22 -8.91 4.31 -10.00
N SER A 23 -9.94 5.10 -10.33
CA SER A 23 -10.40 6.21 -9.50
C SER A 23 -10.89 5.75 -8.12
N VAL A 24 -11.68 4.68 -8.06
CA VAL A 24 -12.16 4.12 -6.78
C VAL A 24 -10.99 3.62 -5.93
N LEU A 25 -9.99 3.00 -6.55
CA LEU A 25 -8.79 2.54 -5.84
C LEU A 25 -8.01 3.73 -5.26
N ALA A 26 -7.75 4.77 -6.06
CA ALA A 26 -7.06 5.98 -5.61
C ALA A 26 -7.80 6.64 -4.42
N GLN A 27 -9.14 6.76 -4.50
CA GLN A 27 -9.94 7.30 -3.40
C GLN A 27 -9.86 6.43 -2.13
N LYS A 28 -9.82 5.11 -2.27
CA LYS A 28 -9.65 4.19 -1.12
C LYS A 28 -8.27 4.35 -0.49
N MET A 29 -7.22 4.48 -1.28
CA MET A 29 -5.85 4.70 -0.79
C MET A 29 -5.75 6.01 -0.01
N GLU A 30 -6.27 7.12 -0.57
CA GLU A 30 -6.28 8.42 0.10
C GLU A 30 -7.04 8.37 1.43
N ARG A 31 -8.23 7.72 1.44
CA ARG A 31 -8.98 7.50 2.69
C ARG A 31 -8.20 6.67 3.69
N ALA A 32 -7.50 5.63 3.25
CA ALA A 32 -6.68 4.80 4.13
C ALA A 32 -5.56 5.62 4.77
N VAL A 33 -4.82 6.42 4.00
CA VAL A 33 -3.76 7.31 4.51
C VAL A 33 -4.31 8.28 5.56
N ASN A 34 -5.45 8.89 5.29
CA ASN A 34 -6.10 9.81 6.22
C ASN A 34 -6.54 9.13 7.52
N VAL A 35 -7.06 7.90 7.45
CA VAL A 35 -7.45 7.12 8.63
C VAL A 35 -6.22 6.70 9.44
N VAL A 36 -5.17 6.20 8.78
CA VAL A 36 -3.92 5.80 9.44
C VAL A 36 -3.26 6.98 10.14
N SER A 37 -3.26 8.16 9.52
CA SER A 37 -2.73 9.38 10.14
C SER A 37 -3.44 9.72 11.45
N LYS A 38 -4.78 9.61 11.49
CA LYS A 38 -5.56 9.81 12.73
C LYS A 38 -5.27 8.73 13.77
N LEU A 39 -5.10 7.48 13.35
CA LEU A 39 -4.77 6.37 14.26
C LEU A 39 -3.36 6.51 14.85
N LYS A 40 -2.38 7.00 14.06
CA LYS A 40 -1.03 7.33 14.53
C LYS A 40 -1.08 8.39 15.63
N ALA A 41 -1.88 9.44 15.45
CA ALA A 41 -2.05 10.48 16.48
C ALA A 41 -2.65 9.94 17.79
N GLN A 42 -3.30 8.77 17.75
CA GLN A 42 -3.82 8.05 18.93
C GLN A 42 -2.84 6.99 19.47
N GLY A 43 -1.61 6.92 18.95
CA GLY A 43 -0.62 5.91 19.35
C GLY A 43 -0.93 4.50 18.86
N LYS A 44 -1.80 4.32 17.86
CA LYS A 44 -2.15 3.00 17.31
C LYS A 44 -1.24 2.60 16.15
N ARG A 45 -0.96 1.30 16.07
CA ARG A 45 -0.29 0.66 14.93
C ARG A 45 -1.34 0.03 14.00
N VAL A 46 -1.06 -0.02 12.70
CA VAL A 46 -2.01 -0.50 11.68
C VAL A 46 -1.31 -1.51 10.78
N LEU A 47 -2.01 -2.61 10.48
CA LEU A 47 -1.67 -3.55 9.41
C LEU A 47 -2.67 -3.38 8.26
N ILE A 48 -2.18 -3.31 7.03
CA ILE A 48 -3.02 -3.22 5.83
C ILE A 48 -2.69 -4.40 4.93
N PHE A 49 -3.73 -5.14 4.54
CA PHE A 49 -3.60 -6.25 3.60
C PHE A 49 -4.05 -5.80 2.22
N VAL A 50 -3.18 -6.01 1.25
CA VAL A 50 -3.39 -5.62 -0.14
C VAL A 50 -3.17 -6.85 -1.01
N LYS A 51 -3.97 -6.98 -2.07
CA LYS A 51 -3.89 -8.15 -2.97
C LYS A 51 -2.79 -8.02 -4.02
N GLU A 52 -2.57 -6.80 -4.53
CA GLU A 52 -1.63 -6.53 -5.61
C GLU A 52 -0.40 -5.79 -5.08
N ASP A 53 0.79 -6.26 -5.46
CA ASP A 53 2.07 -5.67 -5.03
C ASP A 53 2.18 -4.20 -5.45
N SER A 54 1.78 -3.86 -6.68
CA SER A 54 1.76 -2.47 -7.17
C SER A 54 0.93 -1.54 -6.28
N THR A 55 -0.23 -2.02 -5.82
CA THR A 55 -1.12 -1.30 -4.91
C THR A 55 -0.46 -1.12 -3.54
N ALA A 56 0.23 -2.14 -3.04
CA ALA A 56 0.96 -2.08 -1.77
C ALA A 56 2.12 -1.06 -1.83
N THR A 57 2.91 -1.09 -2.90
CA THR A 57 4.01 -0.15 -3.12
C THR A 57 3.52 1.30 -3.21
N THR A 58 2.51 1.58 -4.05
CA THR A 58 1.95 2.94 -4.16
C THR A 58 1.37 3.44 -2.83
N LEU A 59 0.63 2.59 -2.10
CA LEU A 59 0.09 2.97 -0.80
C LEU A 59 1.20 3.25 0.22
N ASN A 60 2.26 2.45 0.24
CA ASN A 60 3.41 2.64 1.13
C ASN A 60 4.13 3.96 0.86
N GLU A 61 4.31 4.33 -0.42
CA GLU A 61 4.87 5.62 -0.83
C GLU A 61 3.98 6.79 -0.38
N MET A 62 2.65 6.69 -0.58
CA MET A 62 1.71 7.71 -0.11
C MET A 62 1.76 7.89 1.41
N MET A 63 1.84 6.79 2.16
CA MET A 63 1.96 6.83 3.63
C MET A 63 3.24 7.56 4.06
N ARG A 64 4.37 7.26 3.42
CA ARG A 64 5.67 7.92 3.68
C ARG A 64 5.64 9.40 3.33
N ALA A 65 5.01 9.78 2.22
CA ALA A 65 4.82 11.19 1.85
C ALA A 65 4.01 11.97 2.91
N HIS A 66 3.14 11.30 3.66
CA HIS A 66 2.39 11.87 4.79
C HIS A 66 3.12 11.76 6.14
N GLY A 67 4.42 11.45 6.13
CA GLY A 67 5.24 11.32 7.34
C GLY A 67 4.86 10.12 8.22
N LEU A 68 4.20 9.11 7.65
CA LEU A 68 3.89 7.87 8.35
C LEU A 68 5.07 6.90 8.21
N ASN A 69 5.49 6.29 9.32
CA ASN A 69 6.54 5.28 9.33
C ASN A 69 5.97 3.95 8.82
N SER A 70 5.89 3.80 7.50
CA SER A 70 5.29 2.65 6.83
C SER A 70 6.34 1.78 6.15
N HIS A 71 6.12 0.46 6.24
CA HIS A 71 6.92 -0.57 5.61
C HIS A 71 6.03 -1.58 4.89
N GLU A 72 6.40 -1.92 3.67
CA GLU A 72 5.77 -2.99 2.90
C GLU A 72 6.48 -4.32 3.21
N VAL A 73 5.71 -5.39 3.32
CA VAL A 73 6.23 -6.76 3.36
C VAL A 73 5.60 -7.51 2.19
N ALA A 74 6.37 -7.73 1.13
CA ALA A 74 5.90 -8.46 -0.04
C ALA A 74 6.43 -9.89 -0.04
N THR A 75 5.71 -10.80 -0.71
CA THR A 75 6.07 -12.23 -0.77
C THR A 75 7.39 -12.50 -1.49
N ILE A 76 7.83 -11.56 -2.34
CA ILE A 76 9.10 -11.64 -3.08
C ILE A 76 10.34 -11.34 -2.22
N TRP A 77 10.16 -10.80 -1.01
CA TRP A 77 11.26 -10.43 -0.13
C TRP A 77 11.90 -11.66 0.53
N LYS A 78 13.20 -11.58 0.84
CA LYS A 78 13.87 -12.69 1.53
C LYS A 78 13.32 -12.80 2.95
N ARG A 79 13.21 -14.04 3.44
CA ARG A 79 12.70 -14.33 4.81
C ARG A 79 13.37 -13.49 5.90
N ALA A 80 14.67 -13.25 5.78
CA ALA A 80 15.42 -12.43 6.74
C ALA A 80 14.98 -10.96 6.74
N GLU A 81 14.68 -10.38 5.57
CA GLU A 81 14.21 -9.00 5.41
C GLU A 81 12.79 -8.85 5.98
N CYS A 82 11.91 -9.82 5.69
CA CYS A 82 10.57 -9.87 6.30
C CYS A 82 10.66 -10.01 7.83
N GLY A 83 11.56 -10.86 8.32
CA GLY A 83 11.77 -11.08 9.75
C GLY A 83 12.21 -9.80 10.46
N PHE A 84 13.14 -9.05 9.88
CA PHE A 84 13.60 -7.77 10.43
C PHE A 84 12.44 -6.76 10.54
N ILE A 85 11.63 -6.59 9.50
CA ILE A 85 10.49 -5.67 9.53
C ILE A 85 9.46 -6.08 10.58
N VAL A 86 9.12 -7.37 10.66
CA VAL A 86 8.14 -7.87 11.64
C VAL A 86 8.66 -7.72 13.07
N CYS A 87 9.93 -8.01 13.33
CA CYS A 87 10.54 -7.80 14.65
C CYS A 87 10.50 -6.32 15.04
N ASN A 88 10.89 -5.42 14.14
CA ASN A 88 10.85 -3.97 14.41
C ASN A 88 9.42 -3.48 14.64
N PHE A 89 8.43 -4.00 13.90
CA PHE A 89 7.03 -3.63 14.11
C PHE A 89 6.50 -4.08 15.49
N ASN A 90 7.01 -5.18 16.03
CA ASN A 90 6.60 -5.72 17.33
C ASN A 90 7.39 -5.13 18.50
N ASP A 91 8.47 -4.41 18.25
CA ASP A 91 9.24 -3.75 19.31
C ASP A 91 8.35 -2.71 20.04
N ALA A 92 8.23 -2.86 21.36
CA ALA A 92 7.35 -2.05 22.19
C ALA A 92 7.84 -0.58 22.25
N ASP A 93 9.14 -0.36 22.12
CA ASP A 93 9.78 0.94 22.35
C ASP A 93 10.09 1.71 21.06
N HIS A 94 9.64 1.22 19.91
CA HIS A 94 10.04 1.81 18.62
C HIS A 94 9.67 3.31 18.55
N PRO A 95 10.66 4.22 18.57
CA PRO A 95 10.37 5.64 18.55
C PRO A 95 9.83 6.02 17.15
N PRO A 96 9.01 7.09 17.04
CA PRO A 96 8.76 7.70 15.75
C PRO A 96 10.12 8.15 15.22
N MET A 97 10.66 7.47 14.21
CA MET A 97 11.97 7.82 13.65
C MET A 97 11.95 9.28 13.21
N LEU A 98 12.54 10.14 14.03
CA LEU A 98 12.95 11.47 13.63
C LEU A 98 14.02 11.25 12.56
N SER A 99 13.79 11.81 11.38
CA SER A 99 14.80 11.97 10.35
C SER A 99 16.01 12.70 10.96
N SER A 100 17.04 11.96 11.35
CA SER A 100 18.37 12.55 11.59
C SER A 100 18.96 12.94 10.24
N ARG A 101 18.61 14.14 9.78
CA ARG A 101 19.58 14.98 9.06
C ARG A 101 20.53 15.53 10.14
N HIS A 102 21.82 15.40 9.88
CA HIS A 102 22.97 15.90 10.65
C HIS A 102 23.44 14.98 11.79
N LEU A 103 24.50 14.21 11.53
CA LEU A 103 25.90 14.58 11.82
C LEU A 103 26.82 13.85 10.82
#